data_AF-Q7X5M1-F1
#
_entry.id   AF-Q7X5M1-F1
#
_cell.length_a   1.000
_cell.length_b   1.000
_cell.length_c   1.000
_cell.angle_alpha   90.00
_cell.angle_beta   90.00
_cell.angle_gamma   90.00
#
_symmetry.space_group_name_H-M   'P 1'
#
loop_
_entity.id
_entity.type
_entity.pdbx_description
1 polymer ?
#
loop_
_entity_poly.entity_id
_entity_poly.type
_entity_poly.pdbx_seq_one_letter_code
_entity_poly.pdbx_strand_id
1 'polypeptide(L)'
;MKKNLRIVSAAAAALLAVAPVAASAVSVNAASSSAVQTATNIGTVLPLTDGSTVNVKPNISLNTSAYEGVKANISVSFSATVDGTTATSNFTPNASTIELWKNEKDKVTQVTDLQQVTSSNAGATYQVKMTQVGLNFGSQNANKKVTLTFPEGDMFKTADTSLAQSHEVKLDQNGTITLPEVVMNVTAKDFANPAVVNWYNTATNAVVSTGNIELFAGSDAGKMNVAQVVSATEKKYHASNYGTKANQESSTISYTNNLKDALKAMNVDVDAQGWFVAPKSFTFNMTAKANNNDASSTLAVTVSVPNGKDMTVPSQSKTVMHNAFFYDKNGKRVGSDKVTRYNSATVAMNTTTINGKAYYEVIENGKATGKFINAANIDGTKRTLKHNAYVYKSSKKRANKVVLKKGTEVVTYGGAYTFKNGKQYYKIGNNTDKTYVKASNF
;
A
#
# COMPACT_ATOMS: atom_id res chain seq x y z
N MET A 1 55.09 23.22 -39.61
CA MET A 1 54.04 22.36 -40.21
C MET A 1 53.49 21.43 -39.14
N LYS A 2 52.16 21.23 -39.13
CA LYS A 2 51.35 20.29 -38.31
C LYS A 2 51.30 20.59 -36.80
N LYS A 3 50.27 21.25 -36.27
CA LYS A 3 48.85 20.84 -36.04
C LYS A 3 48.67 19.78 -34.94
N ASN A 4 47.84 20.18 -33.95
CA ASN A 4 46.86 19.40 -33.19
C ASN A 4 47.38 18.62 -31.96
N LEU A 5 46.69 18.51 -30.82
CA LEU A 5 45.45 19.09 -30.28
C LEU A 5 45.49 18.86 -28.76
N ARG A 6 44.88 19.76 -27.99
CA ARG A 6 44.52 19.55 -26.57
C ARG A 6 43.63 18.31 -26.43
N ILE A 7 43.92 17.42 -25.48
CA ILE A 7 42.89 16.71 -24.71
C ILE A 7 43.33 16.71 -23.26
N VAL A 8 42.74 17.64 -22.52
CA VAL A 8 42.70 17.65 -21.06
C VAL A 8 41.66 16.60 -20.65
N SER A 9 42.00 15.85 -19.61
CA SER A 9 41.18 14.90 -18.88
C SER A 9 39.69 15.29 -18.77
N ALA A 10 38.81 14.50 -19.39
CA ALA A 10 37.41 14.42 -19.03
C ALA A 10 37.21 13.11 -18.26
N ALA A 11 37.14 13.21 -16.92
CA ALA A 11 36.56 12.16 -16.11
C ALA A 11 35.06 12.10 -16.44
N ALA A 12 34.65 11.10 -17.22
CA ALA A 12 33.25 10.80 -17.42
C ALA A 12 32.69 10.18 -16.14
N ALA A 13 32.21 11.02 -15.23
CA ALA A 13 31.25 10.59 -14.21
C ALA A 13 29.96 10.20 -14.94
N ALA A 14 29.63 8.91 -14.93
CA ALA A 14 28.31 8.44 -15.32
C ALA A 14 27.30 8.93 -14.28
N LEU A 15 26.74 10.11 -14.54
CA LEU A 15 25.58 10.64 -13.84
C LEU A 15 24.39 9.73 -14.19
N LEU A 16 23.99 8.86 -13.27
CA LEU A 16 22.68 8.22 -13.33
C LEU A 16 21.63 9.33 -13.23
N ALA A 17 21.09 9.74 -14.39
CA ALA A 17 19.89 10.55 -14.45
C ALA A 17 18.72 9.71 -13.90
N VAL A 18 18.44 9.87 -12.61
CA VAL A 18 17.15 9.50 -12.04
C VAL A 18 16.16 10.53 -12.57
N ALA A 19 15.27 10.10 -13.45
CA ALA A 19 14.18 10.93 -13.95
C ALA A 19 13.37 11.48 -12.76
N PRO A 20 13.04 12.77 -12.71
CA PRO A 20 12.07 13.26 -11.76
C PRO A 20 10.73 12.59 -12.07
N VAL A 21 10.22 11.82 -11.12
CA VAL A 21 8.81 11.41 -11.12
C VAL A 21 8.02 12.71 -11.01
N ALA A 22 7.39 13.11 -12.10
CA ALA A 22 6.48 14.24 -12.13
C ALA A 22 5.35 13.96 -11.12
N ALA A 23 5.47 14.56 -9.93
CA ALA A 23 4.35 14.77 -9.06
C ALA A 23 3.45 15.78 -9.79
N SER A 24 2.31 15.31 -10.28
CA SER A 24 1.25 16.19 -10.78
C SER A 24 0.76 17.06 -9.63
N ALA A 25 1.38 18.23 -9.48
CA ALA A 25 0.85 19.31 -8.67
C ALA A 25 -0.43 19.80 -9.35
N VAL A 26 -1.59 19.46 -8.78
CA VAL A 26 -2.85 20.11 -9.14
C VAL A 26 -2.86 21.45 -8.42
N SER A 27 -2.47 22.50 -9.13
CA SER A 27 -2.73 23.87 -8.73
C SER A 27 -4.22 24.14 -8.84
N VAL A 28 -4.88 24.39 -7.71
CA VAL A 28 -6.25 24.94 -7.71
C VAL A 28 -6.16 26.46 -7.82
N ASN A 29 -6.33 26.96 -9.04
CA ASN A 29 -6.63 28.37 -9.28
C ASN A 29 -8.06 28.67 -8.85
N ALA A 30 -8.21 29.67 -7.99
CA ALA A 30 -9.48 30.33 -7.73
C ALA A 30 -9.91 31.11 -8.98
N ALA A 31 -10.98 30.65 -9.63
CA ALA A 31 -12.02 31.41 -10.33
C ALA A 31 -12.69 30.53 -11.40
N SER A 32 -13.84 29.95 -11.08
CA SER A 32 -14.94 29.86 -12.05
C SER A 32 -16.26 29.64 -11.30
N SER A 33 -16.99 30.74 -11.14
CA SER A 33 -18.44 30.69 -11.07
C SER A 33 -18.96 30.19 -12.43
N SER A 34 -19.39 28.94 -12.52
CA SER A 34 -20.35 28.49 -13.54
C SER A 34 -20.95 27.16 -13.13
N ALA A 35 -22.27 27.12 -13.13
CA ALA A 35 -23.08 25.93 -12.95
C ALA A 35 -22.88 24.91 -14.08
N VAL A 36 -23.29 23.68 -13.78
CA VAL A 36 -23.54 22.53 -14.68
C VAL A 36 -22.28 21.81 -15.20
N GLN A 37 -22.03 20.59 -14.68
CA GLN A 37 -21.22 19.59 -15.37
C GLN A 37 -22.12 18.78 -16.30
N THR A 38 -21.85 18.79 -17.60
CA THR A 38 -22.40 17.79 -18.53
C THR A 38 -21.65 16.47 -18.34
N ALA A 39 -22.37 15.40 -17.99
CA ALA A 39 -21.87 14.03 -17.97
C ALA A 39 -22.57 13.21 -19.07
N THR A 40 -21.80 12.52 -19.93
CA THR A 40 -22.30 11.67 -21.03
C THR A 40 -22.68 10.25 -20.60
N ASN A 41 -22.53 9.89 -19.33
CA ASN A 41 -23.21 8.77 -18.66
C ASN A 41 -23.17 8.97 -17.14
N ILE A 42 -24.33 8.90 -16.49
CA ILE A 42 -24.51 8.97 -15.04
C ILE A 42 -24.77 7.53 -14.57
N GLY A 43 -23.90 6.98 -13.72
CA GLY A 43 -24.17 5.70 -13.06
C GLY A 43 -25.45 5.80 -12.22
N THR A 44 -26.23 4.72 -12.15
CA THR A 44 -27.43 4.65 -11.32
C THR A 44 -27.07 4.82 -9.84
N VAL A 45 -27.56 5.89 -9.21
CA VAL A 45 -27.48 6.07 -7.76
C VAL A 45 -28.33 4.99 -7.07
N LEU A 46 -27.72 4.23 -6.17
CA LEU A 46 -28.29 3.02 -5.58
C LEU A 46 -29.28 3.36 -4.45
N PRO A 47 -30.40 2.62 -4.35
CA PRO A 47 -31.33 2.77 -3.24
C PRO A 47 -30.67 2.30 -1.93
N LEU A 48 -30.70 3.14 -0.91
CA LEU A 48 -30.25 2.83 0.45
C LEU A 48 -31.19 1.83 1.13
N THR A 49 -30.64 1.02 2.04
CA THR A 49 -31.46 0.25 2.98
C THR A 49 -32.01 1.17 4.06
N ASP A 50 -33.27 0.98 4.48
CA ASP A 50 -33.87 1.78 5.55
C ASP A 50 -33.16 1.50 6.88
N GLY A 51 -32.76 2.57 7.59
CA GLY A 51 -31.96 2.47 8.81
C GLY A 51 -30.45 2.28 8.59
N SER A 52 -29.94 2.37 7.36
CA SER A 52 -28.50 2.27 7.09
C SER A 52 -27.68 3.31 7.86
N THR A 53 -26.54 2.88 8.40
CA THR A 53 -25.53 3.78 8.97
C THR A 53 -24.65 4.36 7.86
N VAL A 54 -24.52 5.69 7.85
CA VAL A 54 -23.74 6.46 6.88
C VAL A 54 -22.59 7.14 7.62
N ASN A 55 -21.37 6.74 7.29
CA ASN A 55 -20.18 7.36 7.85
C ASN A 55 -19.91 8.68 7.13
N VAL A 56 -19.77 9.75 7.90
CA VAL A 56 -19.41 11.07 7.39
C VAL A 56 -17.90 11.22 7.37
N LYS A 57 -17.38 11.69 6.24
CA LYS A 57 -15.98 12.02 6.03
C LYS A 57 -15.82 13.55 5.90
N PRO A 58 -15.26 14.21 6.92
CA PRO A 58 -14.86 15.61 6.83
C PRO A 58 -13.81 15.86 5.75
N ASN A 59 -13.88 17.02 5.13
CA ASN A 59 -12.87 17.55 4.22
C ASN A 59 -12.73 19.06 4.50
N ILE A 60 -12.03 19.34 5.60
CA ILE A 60 -11.82 20.67 6.16
C ILE A 60 -10.32 20.96 6.18
N SER A 61 -9.95 22.18 5.82
CA SER A 61 -8.58 22.69 5.99
C SER A 61 -8.60 24.08 6.59
N LEU A 62 -7.71 24.33 7.54
CA LEU A 62 -7.43 25.65 8.10
C LEU A 62 -5.94 25.93 7.95
N ASN A 63 -5.60 26.88 7.08
CA ASN A 63 -4.23 27.32 6.88
C ASN A 63 -4.02 28.63 7.63
N THR A 64 -2.92 28.71 8.38
CA THR A 64 -2.52 29.92 9.09
C THR A 64 -2.10 31.00 8.10
N SER A 65 -2.12 32.26 8.52
CA SER A 65 -1.39 33.30 7.81
C SER A 65 0.12 32.99 7.84
N ALA A 66 0.85 33.40 6.81
CA ALA A 66 2.30 33.28 6.74
C ALA A 66 2.96 34.67 6.60
N TYR A 67 4.22 34.72 6.17
CA TYR A 67 4.96 35.96 5.87
C TYR A 67 4.17 36.92 4.95
N GLU A 68 4.62 38.17 4.89
CA GLU A 68 3.88 39.31 4.34
C GLU A 68 3.03 39.00 3.10
N GLY A 69 1.72 39.23 3.21
CA GLY A 69 0.74 39.08 2.12
C GLY A 69 -0.03 37.76 2.10
N VAL A 70 0.40 36.72 2.82
CA VAL A 70 -0.32 35.43 2.88
C VAL A 70 -1.37 35.44 3.99
N LYS A 71 -2.64 35.46 3.60
CA LYS A 71 -3.79 35.44 4.51
C LYS A 71 -4.13 34.03 4.97
N ALA A 72 -4.62 33.93 6.20
CA ALA A 72 -5.22 32.70 6.69
C ALA A 72 -6.44 32.34 5.83
N ASN A 73 -6.70 31.05 5.65
CA ASN A 73 -7.88 30.61 4.90
C ASN A 73 -8.47 29.34 5.49
N ILE A 74 -9.78 29.19 5.28
CA ILE A 74 -10.54 28.02 5.67
C ILE A 74 -11.30 27.49 4.45
N SER A 75 -11.28 26.17 4.30
CA SER A 75 -12.11 25.44 3.34
C SER A 75 -12.88 24.37 4.08
N VAL A 76 -14.17 24.25 3.79
CA VAL A 76 -15.07 23.38 4.55
C VAL A 76 -15.97 22.61 3.59
N SER A 77 -15.89 21.29 3.68
CA SER A 77 -16.84 20.39 3.07
C SER A 77 -16.85 19.07 3.85
N PHE A 78 -17.87 18.26 3.64
CA PHE A 78 -17.86 16.86 4.06
C PHE A 78 -18.71 16.03 3.12
N SER A 79 -18.52 14.72 3.18
CA SER A 79 -19.29 13.77 2.37
C SER A 79 -19.82 12.63 3.23
N ALA A 80 -20.99 12.15 2.89
CA ALA A 80 -21.64 11.01 3.52
C ALA A 80 -21.83 9.95 2.44
N THR A 81 -21.18 8.79 2.60
CA THR A 81 -21.23 7.71 1.61
C THR A 81 -21.80 6.44 2.20
N VAL A 82 -22.78 5.86 1.51
CA VAL A 82 -23.44 4.62 1.90
C VAL A 82 -23.91 3.87 0.65
N ASP A 83 -23.68 2.56 0.61
CA ASP A 83 -24.09 1.68 -0.49
C ASP A 83 -23.73 2.23 -1.89
N GLY A 84 -22.58 2.89 -2.02
CA GLY A 84 -22.09 3.49 -3.28
C GLY A 84 -22.70 4.85 -3.64
N THR A 85 -23.65 5.36 -2.86
CA THR A 85 -24.22 6.71 -3.00
C THR A 85 -23.46 7.69 -2.11
N THR A 86 -22.98 8.79 -2.69
CA THR A 86 -22.27 9.86 -1.96
C THR A 86 -23.05 11.16 -2.00
N ALA A 87 -23.42 11.69 -0.83
CA ALA A 87 -23.92 13.04 -0.65
C ALA A 87 -22.78 13.96 -0.20
N THR A 88 -22.63 15.13 -0.82
CA THR A 88 -21.67 16.16 -0.39
C THR A 88 -22.42 17.31 0.27
N SER A 89 -21.83 17.89 1.32
CA SER A 89 -22.35 19.06 2.01
C SER A 89 -22.60 20.21 1.05
N ASN A 90 -23.80 20.78 1.09
CA ASN A 90 -24.16 22.00 0.38
C ASN A 90 -24.49 23.13 1.38
N PHE A 91 -24.27 24.36 0.94
CA PHE A 91 -24.52 25.56 1.75
C PHE A 91 -25.46 26.48 0.97
N THR A 92 -26.51 26.94 1.64
CA THR A 92 -27.53 27.80 1.05
C THR A 92 -27.06 29.25 1.13
N PRO A 93 -26.92 29.97 -0.02
CA PRO A 93 -26.53 31.38 -0.01
C PRO A 93 -27.45 32.21 0.88
N ASN A 94 -26.86 33.10 1.69
CA ASN A 94 -27.56 34.01 2.62
C ASN A 94 -28.36 33.32 3.75
N ALA A 95 -28.27 31.99 3.92
CA ALA A 95 -28.92 31.26 5.00
C ALA A 95 -27.94 30.41 5.81
N SER A 96 -26.97 29.76 5.15
CA SER A 96 -25.91 29.03 5.83
C SER A 96 -24.84 29.99 6.36
N THR A 97 -24.37 29.72 7.57
CA THR A 97 -23.18 30.38 8.15
C THR A 97 -22.05 29.37 8.30
N ILE A 98 -20.81 29.86 8.18
CA ILE A 98 -19.59 29.11 8.48
C ILE A 98 -18.78 29.98 9.43
N GLU A 99 -18.55 29.47 10.63
CA GLU A 99 -17.89 30.18 11.70
C GLU A 99 -16.74 29.35 12.25
N LEU A 100 -15.62 30.02 12.52
CA LEU A 100 -14.48 29.42 13.17
C LEU A 100 -14.50 29.77 14.66
N TRP A 101 -14.28 28.77 15.50
CA TRP A 101 -14.29 28.90 16.95
C TRP A 101 -13.02 28.28 17.51
N LYS A 102 -12.40 28.96 18.47
CA LYS A 102 -11.19 28.49 19.14
C LYS A 102 -11.56 27.93 20.51
N ASN A 103 -11.10 26.72 20.79
CA ASN A 103 -11.19 26.15 22.12
C ASN A 103 -10.01 26.65 22.96
N GLU A 104 -10.33 27.43 23.99
CA GLU A 104 -9.39 27.85 25.02
C GLU A 104 -9.75 27.12 26.32
N LYS A 105 -8.83 27.09 27.28
CA LYS A 105 -8.82 26.17 28.44
C LYS A 105 -10.17 26.02 29.16
N ASP A 106 -11.00 27.07 29.19
CA ASP A 106 -12.33 27.07 29.81
C ASP A 106 -13.42 27.80 28.99
N LYS A 107 -13.13 28.18 27.72
CA LYS A 107 -14.03 28.98 26.89
C LYS A 107 -13.91 28.63 25.40
N VAL A 108 -15.03 28.68 24.70
CA VAL A 108 -15.07 28.58 23.23
C VAL A 108 -15.36 29.97 22.69
N THR A 109 -14.39 30.57 21.99
CA THR A 109 -14.49 31.95 21.46
C THR A 109 -14.57 31.95 19.95
N GLN A 110 -15.44 32.81 19.39
CA GLN A 110 -15.56 32.94 17.94
C GLN A 110 -14.38 33.73 17.39
N VAL A 111 -13.77 33.22 16.31
CA VAL A 111 -12.76 33.94 15.53
C VAL A 111 -13.51 34.79 14.51
N THR A 112 -13.62 36.09 14.78
CA THR A 112 -14.30 37.05 13.92
C THR A 112 -13.41 37.63 12.83
N ASP A 113 -12.09 37.55 13.01
CA ASP A 113 -11.09 37.91 12.01
C ASP A 113 -10.13 36.72 11.81
N LEU A 114 -10.21 36.09 10.64
CA LEU A 114 -9.34 34.95 10.28
C LEU A 114 -7.85 35.33 10.31
N GLN A 115 -7.50 36.61 10.19
CA GLN A 115 -6.11 37.07 10.26
C GLN A 115 -5.50 36.91 11.66
N GLN A 116 -6.32 36.63 12.68
CA GLN A 116 -5.83 36.26 14.01
C GLN A 116 -5.31 34.81 14.07
N VAL A 117 -5.57 33.99 13.05
CA VAL A 117 -5.03 32.62 12.92
C VAL A 117 -3.65 32.69 12.26
N THR A 118 -2.64 32.93 13.09
CA THR A 118 -1.25 33.10 12.67
C THR A 118 -0.46 31.78 12.74
N SER A 119 0.77 31.76 12.22
CA SER A 119 1.67 30.59 12.32
C SER A 119 1.87 30.09 13.76
N SER A 120 1.80 30.98 14.76
CA SER A 120 1.83 30.61 16.19
C SER A 120 0.68 29.70 16.63
N ASN A 121 -0.41 29.64 15.84
CA ASN A 121 -1.56 28.77 16.07
C ASN A 121 -1.44 27.42 15.36
N ALA A 122 -0.39 27.18 14.56
CA ALA A 122 -0.20 25.90 13.90
C ALA A 122 -0.16 24.76 14.92
N GLY A 123 -0.81 23.64 14.60
CA GLY A 123 -0.98 22.50 15.50
C GLY A 123 -2.11 22.65 16.53
N ALA A 124 -2.70 23.84 16.70
CA ALA A 124 -3.87 24.03 17.55
C ALA A 124 -5.16 23.56 16.88
N THR A 125 -6.07 23.00 17.68
CA THR A 125 -7.39 22.55 17.22
C THR A 125 -8.43 23.66 17.38
N TYR A 126 -9.19 23.88 16.32
CA TYR A 126 -10.34 24.77 16.24
C TYR A 126 -11.61 23.97 15.93
N GLN A 127 -12.77 24.59 16.14
CA GLN A 127 -14.07 24.08 15.74
C GLN A 127 -14.63 24.93 14.60
N VAL A 128 -15.11 24.26 13.55
CA VAL A 128 -15.85 24.87 12.47
C VAL A 128 -17.33 24.59 12.72
N LYS A 129 -18.09 25.64 13.02
CA LYS A 129 -19.54 25.57 13.17
C LYS A 129 -20.18 25.99 11.86
N MET A 130 -21.05 25.15 11.33
CA MET A 130 -21.80 25.40 10.11
C MET A 130 -23.28 25.33 10.42
N THR A 131 -24.08 26.18 9.79
CA THR A 131 -25.54 26.14 9.91
C THR A 131 -26.20 25.85 8.57
N GLN A 132 -27.41 25.26 8.63
CA GLN A 132 -28.25 25.01 7.45
C GLN A 132 -27.52 24.22 6.35
N VAL A 133 -26.86 23.13 6.72
CA VAL A 133 -26.04 22.33 5.79
C VAL A 133 -26.89 21.26 5.14
N GLY A 134 -27.04 21.27 3.82
CA GLY A 134 -27.80 20.24 3.13
C GLY A 134 -26.96 19.05 2.69
N LEU A 135 -27.60 17.89 2.62
CA LEU A 135 -27.10 16.66 2.00
C LEU A 135 -28.16 16.14 1.03
N ASN A 136 -27.71 15.65 -0.12
CA ASN A 136 -28.59 15.10 -1.15
C ASN A 136 -28.15 13.68 -1.50
N PHE A 137 -28.96 12.68 -1.12
CA PHE A 137 -28.75 11.27 -1.43
C PHE A 137 -29.56 10.82 -2.67
N GLY A 138 -30.25 11.76 -3.33
CA GLY A 138 -31.04 11.55 -4.53
C GLY A 138 -32.47 11.03 -4.26
N SER A 139 -33.37 11.30 -5.19
CA SER A 139 -34.81 11.03 -5.06
C SER A 139 -35.20 9.56 -4.93
N GLN A 140 -34.34 8.61 -5.35
CA GLN A 140 -34.55 7.17 -5.07
C GLN A 140 -34.49 6.83 -3.57
N ASN A 141 -33.95 7.74 -2.77
CA ASN A 141 -33.83 7.62 -1.32
C ASN A 141 -34.85 8.47 -0.57
N ALA A 142 -35.89 8.94 -1.27
CA ALA A 142 -36.99 9.68 -0.69
C ALA A 142 -37.57 8.97 0.54
N ASN A 143 -37.83 9.74 1.60
CA ASN A 143 -38.50 9.31 2.83
C ASN A 143 -37.79 8.21 3.65
N LYS A 144 -36.59 7.77 3.26
CA LYS A 144 -35.83 6.76 4.01
C LYS A 144 -35.22 7.33 5.28
N LYS A 145 -35.04 6.47 6.27
CA LYS A 145 -34.26 6.75 7.47
C LYS A 145 -32.81 6.36 7.25
N VAL A 146 -31.91 7.22 7.69
CA VAL A 146 -30.47 6.97 7.67
C VAL A 146 -29.86 7.43 9.00
N THR A 147 -28.91 6.69 9.53
CA THR A 147 -28.14 7.09 10.71
C THR A 147 -26.85 7.75 10.25
N LEU A 148 -26.74 9.06 10.39
CA LEU A 148 -25.49 9.77 10.08
C LEU A 148 -24.57 9.69 11.29
N THR A 149 -23.34 9.23 11.09
CA THR A 149 -22.33 9.12 12.14
C THR A 149 -21.06 9.88 11.75
N PHE A 150 -20.72 10.90 12.53
CA PHE A 150 -19.52 11.71 12.36
C PHE A 150 -18.32 11.08 13.09
N PRO A 151 -17.08 11.46 12.73
CA PRO A 151 -15.88 11.06 13.47
C PRO A 151 -15.95 11.48 14.94
N GLU A 152 -15.16 10.83 15.79
CA GLU A 152 -15.09 11.19 17.21
C GLU A 152 -14.67 12.65 17.38
N GLY A 153 -15.39 13.39 18.24
CA GLY A 153 -15.20 14.82 18.47
C GLY A 153 -15.98 15.73 17.51
N ASP A 154 -16.46 15.22 16.39
CA ASP A 154 -17.35 15.94 15.46
C ASP A 154 -18.81 15.63 15.79
N MET A 155 -19.68 16.62 15.62
CA MET A 155 -21.08 16.54 16.05
C MET A 155 -21.99 17.26 15.08
N PHE A 156 -23.27 16.90 15.12
CA PHE A 156 -24.33 17.64 14.48
C PHE A 156 -25.60 17.55 15.30
N LYS A 157 -26.56 18.43 15.01
CA LYS A 157 -27.90 18.36 15.58
C LYS A 157 -28.94 18.23 14.48
N THR A 158 -30.10 17.72 14.83
CA THR A 158 -31.30 17.78 13.99
C THR A 158 -32.21 18.92 14.46
N ALA A 159 -33.37 19.12 13.85
CA ALA A 159 -34.32 20.15 14.27
C ALA A 159 -34.75 20.00 15.75
N ASP A 160 -34.87 18.76 16.23
CA ASP A 160 -35.46 18.44 17.53
C ASP A 160 -34.46 17.82 18.53
N THR A 161 -33.17 17.74 18.18
CA THR A 161 -32.13 17.10 19.01
C THR A 161 -31.00 18.05 19.38
N SER A 162 -30.27 17.72 20.45
CA SER A 162 -29.01 18.38 20.78
C SER A 162 -27.87 17.87 19.90
N LEU A 163 -26.72 18.56 19.95
CA LEU A 163 -25.50 18.10 19.30
C LEU A 163 -25.12 16.69 19.79
N ALA A 164 -24.89 15.77 18.86
CA ALA A 164 -24.32 14.45 19.13
C ALA A 164 -23.50 13.98 17.93
N GLN A 165 -22.66 12.98 18.16
CA GLN A 165 -21.84 12.36 17.10
C GLN A 165 -22.70 11.62 16.06
N SER A 166 -23.84 11.07 16.47
CA SER A 166 -24.70 10.24 15.64
C SER A 166 -26.17 10.51 15.91
N HIS A 167 -26.96 10.63 14.84
CA HIS A 167 -28.42 10.69 14.90
C HIS A 167 -29.04 9.91 13.73
N GLU A 168 -30.18 9.26 13.99
CA GLU A 168 -31.09 8.82 12.93
C GLU A 168 -31.84 10.04 12.38
N VAL A 169 -31.86 10.18 11.05
CA VAL A 169 -32.58 11.26 10.34
C VAL A 169 -33.46 10.67 9.25
N LYS A 170 -34.57 11.33 8.94
CA LYS A 170 -35.44 10.97 7.84
C LYS A 170 -35.20 11.92 6.66
N LEU A 171 -34.91 11.36 5.49
CA LEU A 171 -34.77 12.10 4.24
C LEU A 171 -36.13 12.60 3.76
N ASP A 172 -36.17 13.75 3.07
CA ASP A 172 -37.38 14.32 2.51
C ASP A 172 -37.85 13.57 1.25
N GLN A 173 -38.90 14.09 0.59
CA GLN A 173 -39.43 13.54 -0.66
C GLN A 173 -38.43 13.53 -1.84
N ASN A 174 -37.34 14.29 -1.75
CA ASN A 174 -36.29 14.37 -2.74
C ASN A 174 -35.04 13.57 -2.34
N GLY A 175 -35.08 12.85 -1.21
CA GLY A 175 -33.92 12.16 -0.65
C GLY A 175 -32.86 13.10 -0.08
N THR A 176 -33.28 14.28 0.37
CA THR A 176 -32.42 15.33 0.93
C THR A 176 -32.67 15.52 2.42
N ILE A 177 -31.71 16.14 3.11
CA ILE A 177 -31.85 16.58 4.49
C ILE A 177 -31.07 17.88 4.69
N THR A 178 -31.58 18.77 5.53
CA THR A 178 -30.86 19.96 5.99
C THR A 178 -30.55 19.81 7.47
N LEU A 179 -29.27 19.86 7.82
CA LEU A 179 -28.76 19.82 9.18
C LEU A 179 -28.71 21.25 9.73
N PRO A 180 -29.45 21.56 10.81
CA PRO A 180 -29.48 22.90 11.38
C PRO A 180 -28.11 23.39 11.85
N GLU A 181 -27.31 22.50 12.44
CA GLU A 181 -25.96 22.81 12.91
C GLU A 181 -25.05 21.59 12.81
N VAL A 182 -23.84 21.81 12.31
CA VAL A 182 -22.75 20.84 12.25
C VAL A 182 -21.53 21.50 12.88
N VAL A 183 -20.83 20.76 13.75
CA VAL A 183 -19.60 21.20 14.41
C VAL A 183 -18.53 20.17 14.12
N MET A 184 -17.46 20.59 13.44
CA MET A 184 -16.33 19.69 13.12
C MET A 184 -15.02 20.29 13.60
N ASN A 185 -14.10 19.44 14.06
CA ASN A 185 -12.77 19.87 14.48
C ASN A 185 -11.84 20.05 13.26
N VAL A 186 -10.95 21.04 13.34
CA VAL A 186 -9.89 21.27 12.36
C VAL A 186 -8.62 21.70 13.07
N THR A 187 -7.47 21.15 12.65
CA THR A 187 -6.16 21.61 13.12
C THR A 187 -5.66 22.70 12.19
N ALA A 188 -5.24 23.84 12.75
CA ALA A 188 -4.59 24.91 12.00
C ALA A 188 -3.19 24.45 11.53
N LYS A 189 -2.84 24.76 10.28
CA LYS A 189 -1.59 24.31 9.67
C LYS A 189 -0.79 25.47 9.08
N ASP A 190 0.51 25.45 9.33
CA ASP A 190 1.48 26.31 8.65
C ASP A 190 2.28 25.50 7.61
N PHE A 191 1.87 25.63 6.35
CA PHE A 191 2.60 25.02 5.22
C PHE A 191 3.78 25.86 4.71
N ALA A 192 3.95 27.08 5.21
CA ALA A 192 5.17 27.86 4.96
C ALA A 192 6.32 27.39 5.87
N ASN A 193 6.04 26.65 6.94
CA ASN A 193 7.05 26.10 7.84
C ASN A 193 7.84 24.94 7.16
N PRO A 194 9.15 25.10 6.90
CA PRO A 194 9.97 24.09 6.24
C PRO A 194 10.41 22.95 7.19
N ALA A 195 9.96 22.96 8.45
CA ALA A 195 10.36 21.96 9.43
C ALA A 195 10.02 20.53 8.98
N VAL A 196 10.98 19.63 9.12
CA VAL A 196 10.84 18.21 8.84
C VAL A 196 10.68 17.43 10.13
N VAL A 197 10.11 16.22 10.05
CA VAL A 197 10.11 15.27 11.16
C VAL A 197 11.41 14.47 11.13
N ASN A 198 12.16 14.52 12.23
CA ASN A 198 13.33 13.67 12.46
C ASN A 198 13.04 12.65 13.56
N TRP A 199 13.66 11.48 13.43
CA TRP A 199 13.65 10.45 14.46
C TRP A 199 14.91 10.54 15.30
N TYR A 200 14.77 10.37 16.61
CA TYR A 200 15.83 10.50 17.58
C TYR A 200 15.91 9.24 18.44
N ASN A 201 17.14 8.84 18.78
CA ASN A 201 17.35 7.89 19.86
C ASN A 201 17.13 8.60 21.20
N THR A 202 16.22 8.10 22.04
CA THR A 202 15.84 8.74 23.30
C THR A 202 16.99 8.82 24.32
N ALA A 203 17.96 7.89 24.26
CA ALA A 203 19.09 7.89 25.19
C ALA A 203 20.19 8.88 24.78
N THR A 204 20.43 9.06 23.47
CA THR A 204 21.55 9.88 22.98
C THR A 204 21.12 11.20 22.36
N ASN A 205 19.83 11.40 22.09
CA ASN A 205 19.27 12.50 21.30
C ASN A 205 19.90 12.64 19.90
N ALA A 206 20.55 11.60 19.39
CA ALA A 206 21.09 11.58 18.04
C ALA A 206 19.97 11.31 17.03
N VAL A 207 20.00 12.02 15.91
CA VAL A 207 19.12 11.75 14.76
C VAL A 207 19.47 10.37 14.19
N VAL A 208 18.44 9.56 13.92
CA VAL A 208 18.57 8.21 13.35
C VAL A 208 17.70 8.04 12.12
N SER A 209 18.17 7.26 11.15
CA SER A 209 17.41 6.87 9.96
C SER A 209 16.92 5.41 10.02
N THR A 210 17.44 4.62 10.96
CA THR A 210 17.03 3.23 11.22
C THR A 210 17.04 2.94 12.72
N GLY A 211 16.14 2.07 13.17
CA GLY A 211 16.07 1.60 14.56
C GLY A 211 16.43 0.13 14.69
N ASN A 212 17.00 -0.23 15.84
CA ASN A 212 17.26 -1.63 16.21
C ASN A 212 16.81 -1.85 17.66
N ILE A 213 15.98 -2.86 17.89
CA ILE A 213 15.59 -3.29 19.24
C ILE A 213 15.81 -4.79 19.40
N GLU A 214 16.18 -5.21 20.61
CA GLU A 214 16.23 -6.61 21.00
C GLU A 214 15.09 -6.87 21.98
N LEU A 215 14.31 -7.91 21.71
CA LEU A 215 13.20 -8.34 22.55
C LEU A 215 13.25 -9.86 22.71
N PHE A 216 12.59 -10.38 23.73
CA PHE A 216 12.48 -11.81 23.96
C PHE A 216 11.01 -12.21 23.88
N ALA A 217 10.72 -13.29 23.16
CA ALA A 217 9.40 -13.89 23.11
C ALA A 217 9.05 -14.54 24.47
N GLY A 218 7.76 -14.59 24.79
CA GLY A 218 7.28 -15.26 26.00
C GLY A 218 7.49 -16.78 25.97
N SER A 219 7.53 -17.40 27.15
CA SER A 219 7.71 -18.85 27.32
C SER A 219 6.59 -19.68 26.69
N ASP A 220 5.39 -19.12 26.56
CA ASP A 220 4.26 -19.78 25.89
C ASP A 220 4.41 -19.72 24.36
N ALA A 221 4.70 -20.87 23.76
CA ALA A 221 4.81 -21.11 22.32
C ALA A 221 5.69 -20.14 21.51
N GLY A 222 6.55 -19.33 22.16
CA GLY A 222 7.37 -18.31 21.52
C GLY A 222 6.55 -17.11 21.02
N LYS A 223 5.47 -16.74 21.73
CA LYS A 223 4.58 -15.65 21.32
C LYS A 223 5.06 -14.26 21.75
N MET A 224 4.65 -13.27 20.96
CA MET A 224 4.81 -11.84 21.21
C MET A 224 3.52 -11.09 20.87
N ASN A 225 3.30 -9.91 21.46
CA ASN A 225 2.16 -9.03 21.13
C ASN A 225 2.63 -7.77 20.37
N VAL A 226 1.85 -7.33 19.37
CA VAL A 226 2.12 -6.10 18.59
C VAL A 226 2.35 -4.89 19.49
N ALA A 227 1.53 -4.69 20.54
CA ALA A 227 1.62 -3.54 21.42
C ALA A 227 2.96 -3.48 22.19
N GLN A 228 3.51 -4.63 22.59
CA GLN A 228 4.78 -4.66 23.32
C GLN A 228 5.96 -4.23 22.42
N VAL A 229 5.90 -4.58 21.12
CA VAL A 229 6.94 -4.21 20.14
C VAL A 229 6.88 -2.71 19.86
N VAL A 230 5.67 -2.17 19.66
CA VAL A 230 5.44 -0.74 19.44
C VAL A 230 5.90 0.06 20.67
N SER A 231 5.48 -0.34 21.87
CA SER A 231 5.87 0.33 23.12
C SER A 231 7.39 0.31 23.35
N ALA A 232 8.06 -0.82 23.09
CA ALA A 232 9.52 -0.89 23.20
C ALA A 232 10.23 0.04 22.20
N THR A 233 9.66 0.18 21.00
CA THR A 233 10.19 1.08 19.97
C THR A 233 10.02 2.54 20.40
N GLU A 234 8.83 2.95 20.83
CA GLU A 234 8.54 4.32 21.27
C GLU A 234 9.30 4.73 22.54
N LYS A 235 9.66 3.76 23.39
CA LYS A 235 10.57 4.01 24.53
C LYS A 235 11.99 4.35 24.06
N LYS A 236 12.48 3.65 23.03
CA LYS A 236 13.85 3.81 22.54
C LYS A 236 14.01 4.94 21.54
N TYR A 237 12.94 5.26 20.80
CA TYR A 237 12.92 6.23 19.73
C TYR A 237 11.70 7.14 19.85
N HIS A 238 11.93 8.43 19.64
CA HIS A 238 10.87 9.41 19.51
C HIS A 238 11.11 10.25 18.26
N ALA A 239 10.06 10.86 17.73
CA ALA A 239 10.15 11.79 16.62
C ALA A 239 9.82 13.21 17.08
N SER A 240 10.39 14.19 16.40
CA SER A 240 10.12 15.61 16.62
C SER A 240 10.28 16.39 15.32
N ASN A 241 9.51 17.47 15.19
CA ASN A 241 9.64 18.45 14.13
C ASN A 241 9.94 19.86 14.67
N TYR A 242 10.55 19.97 15.86
CA TYR A 242 10.95 21.28 16.38
C TYR A 242 11.75 22.05 15.34
N GLY A 243 11.21 23.20 14.93
CA GLY A 243 11.92 24.14 14.07
C GLY A 243 13.17 24.68 14.75
N THR A 244 13.95 25.46 14.02
CA THR A 244 15.04 26.25 14.63
C THR A 244 14.47 27.20 15.71
N LYS A 245 15.33 27.84 16.53
CA LYS A 245 14.88 28.83 17.52
C LYS A 245 13.96 29.93 16.96
N ALA A 246 14.01 30.19 15.65
CA ALA A 246 13.15 31.14 14.94
C ALA A 246 11.72 30.62 14.67
N ASN A 247 11.50 29.30 14.65
CA ASN A 247 10.25 28.62 14.25
C ASN A 247 9.79 27.63 15.33
N GLN A 248 9.80 28.04 16.60
CA GLN A 248 9.28 27.21 17.69
C GLN A 248 7.75 27.22 17.69
N GLU A 249 7.17 26.34 16.88
CA GLU A 249 5.74 26.05 16.91
C GLU A 249 5.45 24.86 17.83
N SER A 250 4.28 24.91 18.49
CA SER A 250 3.77 23.76 19.23
C SER A 250 3.30 22.71 18.24
N SER A 251 3.86 21.51 18.29
CA SER A 251 3.47 20.40 17.43
C SER A 251 3.26 19.15 18.26
N THR A 252 2.19 18.42 17.93
CA THR A 252 1.98 17.06 18.42
C THR A 252 2.36 16.09 17.32
N ILE A 253 3.19 15.11 17.68
CA ILE A 253 3.57 14.02 16.78
C ILE A 253 2.61 12.85 16.99
N SER A 254 1.95 12.45 15.91
CA SER A 254 1.16 11.22 15.84
C SER A 254 1.99 10.07 15.28
N TYR A 255 1.77 8.85 15.78
CA TYR A 255 2.49 7.64 15.36
C TYR A 255 1.55 6.63 14.72
N THR A 256 2.04 5.96 13.68
CA THR A 256 1.40 4.80 13.05
C THR A 256 2.47 3.77 12.69
N ASN A 257 2.09 2.52 12.43
CA ASN A 257 3.04 1.48 12.03
C ASN A 257 2.40 0.45 11.10
N ASN A 258 3.25 -0.28 10.36
CA ASN A 258 2.83 -1.39 9.50
C ASN A 258 3.20 -2.77 10.07
N LEU A 259 3.41 -2.90 11.38
CA LEU A 259 3.95 -4.12 11.99
C LEU A 259 3.13 -5.37 11.64
N LYS A 260 1.79 -5.29 11.68
CA LYS A 260 0.93 -6.41 11.32
C LYS A 260 1.11 -6.84 9.87
N ASP A 261 1.24 -5.89 8.95
CA ASP A 261 1.43 -6.18 7.53
C ASP A 261 2.81 -6.75 7.24
N ALA A 262 3.84 -6.24 7.93
CA ALA A 262 5.20 -6.77 7.85
C ALA A 262 5.28 -8.23 8.35
N LEU A 263 4.60 -8.55 9.44
CA LEU A 263 4.51 -9.93 9.96
C LEU A 263 3.75 -10.85 8.98
N LYS A 264 2.61 -10.40 8.45
CA LYS A 264 1.85 -11.15 7.42
C LYS A 264 2.67 -11.41 6.16
N ALA A 265 3.46 -10.43 5.72
CA ALA A 265 4.37 -10.60 4.58
C ALA A 265 5.46 -11.67 4.85
N MET A 266 5.75 -11.96 6.12
CA MET A 266 6.62 -13.06 6.55
C MET A 266 5.85 -14.36 6.84
N ASN A 267 4.57 -14.43 6.46
CA ASN A 267 3.68 -15.55 6.73
C ASN A 267 3.54 -15.83 8.24
N VAL A 268 3.63 -14.78 9.05
CA VAL A 268 3.34 -14.79 10.49
C VAL A 268 1.95 -14.21 10.70
N ASP A 269 1.02 -15.04 11.15
CA ASP A 269 -0.32 -14.59 11.48
C ASP A 269 -0.35 -13.82 12.81
N VAL A 270 -1.19 -12.80 12.85
CA VAL A 270 -1.47 -11.98 14.03
C VAL A 270 -2.94 -12.14 14.37
N ASP A 271 -3.24 -12.59 15.59
CA ASP A 271 -4.63 -12.77 16.02
C ASP A 271 -5.34 -11.43 16.31
N ALA A 272 -6.64 -11.50 16.62
CA ALA A 272 -7.46 -10.32 16.87
C ALA A 272 -6.96 -9.49 18.07
N GLN A 273 -6.34 -10.14 19.07
CA GLN A 273 -5.76 -9.52 20.25
C GLN A 273 -4.31 -9.03 20.02
N GLY A 274 -3.76 -9.23 18.83
CA GLY A 274 -2.43 -8.76 18.45
C GLY A 274 -1.29 -9.71 18.81
N TRP A 275 -1.57 -10.96 19.20
CA TRP A 275 -0.53 -11.96 19.44
C TRP A 275 -0.06 -12.63 18.16
N PHE A 276 1.23 -12.96 18.11
CA PHE A 276 1.88 -13.66 17.00
C PHE A 276 3.01 -14.54 17.50
N VAL A 277 3.38 -15.56 16.71
CA VAL A 277 4.57 -16.37 16.97
C VAL A 277 5.80 -15.60 16.47
N ALA A 278 6.73 -15.29 17.38
CA ALA A 278 7.83 -14.39 17.08
C ALA A 278 8.88 -15.05 16.16
N PRO A 279 9.20 -14.48 14.99
CA PRO A 279 10.36 -14.90 14.22
C PRO A 279 11.65 -14.44 14.92
N LYS A 280 12.79 -15.09 14.64
CA LYS A 280 14.11 -14.66 15.15
C LYS A 280 14.47 -13.22 14.83
N SER A 281 13.97 -12.68 13.72
CA SER A 281 14.08 -11.27 13.41
C SER A 281 13.00 -10.85 12.41
N PHE A 282 12.54 -9.61 12.54
CA PHE A 282 11.60 -8.97 11.62
C PHE A 282 11.83 -7.47 11.58
N THR A 283 11.44 -6.82 10.49
CA THR A 283 11.56 -5.37 10.32
C THR A 283 10.18 -4.79 10.02
N PHE A 284 9.87 -3.66 10.64
CA PHE A 284 8.65 -2.90 10.37
C PHE A 284 8.95 -1.41 10.34
N ASN A 285 8.00 -0.62 9.85
CA ASN A 285 8.10 0.81 9.72
C ASN A 285 7.23 1.49 10.77
N MET A 286 7.82 2.40 11.53
CA MET A 286 7.11 3.37 12.36
C MET A 286 7.05 4.70 11.62
N THR A 287 5.88 5.30 11.48
CA THR A 287 5.70 6.59 10.78
C THR A 287 5.21 7.63 11.75
N ALA A 288 5.93 8.75 11.83
CA ALA A 288 5.61 9.91 12.63
C ALA A 288 5.08 11.02 11.72
N LYS A 289 4.02 11.70 12.14
CA LYS A 289 3.45 12.84 11.42
C LYS A 289 3.17 14.01 12.36
N ALA A 290 3.71 15.17 12.00
CA ALA A 290 3.47 16.43 12.69
C ALA A 290 2.12 17.04 12.29
N ASN A 291 1.37 17.52 13.27
CA ASN A 291 0.03 18.06 13.03
C ASN A 291 0.04 19.53 12.57
N ASN A 292 1.12 20.27 12.79
CA ASN A 292 1.23 21.69 12.46
C ASN A 292 1.56 21.95 10.98
N ASN A 293 2.22 21.04 10.27
CA ASN A 293 2.57 21.24 8.84
C ASN A 293 2.46 19.97 7.98
N ASP A 294 1.85 18.90 8.52
CA ASP A 294 1.75 17.57 7.90
C ASP A 294 3.09 16.90 7.53
N ALA A 295 4.23 17.44 7.96
CA ALA A 295 5.52 16.78 7.75
C ALA A 295 5.49 15.38 8.35
N SER A 296 6.05 14.41 7.64
CA SER A 296 6.07 13.02 8.07
C SER A 296 7.40 12.36 7.77
N SER A 297 7.79 11.41 8.61
CA SER A 297 9.01 10.63 8.43
C SER A 297 8.83 9.22 8.95
N THR A 298 9.51 8.26 8.32
CA THR A 298 9.40 6.83 8.62
C THR A 298 10.73 6.29 9.12
N LEU A 299 10.69 5.58 10.25
CA LEU A 299 11.80 4.83 10.81
C LEU A 299 11.61 3.34 10.52
N ALA A 300 12.55 2.75 9.77
CA ALA A 300 12.62 1.30 9.64
C ALA A 300 13.26 0.70 10.90
N VAL A 301 12.52 -0.14 11.63
CA VAL A 301 12.94 -0.72 12.90
C VAL A 301 13.10 -2.22 12.73
N THR A 302 14.32 -2.71 12.96
CA THR A 302 14.61 -4.14 13.01
C THR A 302 14.54 -4.64 14.44
N VAL A 303 13.75 -5.68 14.64
CA VAL A 303 13.62 -6.40 15.90
C VAL A 303 14.45 -7.68 15.82
N SER A 304 15.36 -7.85 16.76
CA SER A 304 16.04 -9.13 17.02
C SER A 304 15.31 -9.84 18.15
N VAL A 305 15.01 -11.12 17.95
CA VAL A 305 14.37 -11.98 18.94
C VAL A 305 15.22 -13.24 19.12
N PRO A 306 16.19 -13.24 20.06
CA PRO A 306 17.15 -14.34 20.20
C PRO A 306 16.49 -15.71 20.42
N ASN A 307 15.37 -15.74 21.13
CA ASN A 307 14.56 -16.95 21.38
C ASN A 307 13.37 -17.12 20.40
N GLY A 308 13.37 -16.38 19.29
CA GLY A 308 12.34 -16.48 18.26
C GLY A 308 12.41 -17.78 17.47
N LYS A 309 11.31 -18.13 16.79
CA LYS A 309 11.23 -19.31 15.94
C LYS A 309 11.78 -19.06 14.54
N ASP A 310 12.32 -20.11 13.93
CA ASP A 310 12.67 -20.11 12.52
C ASP A 310 11.39 -20.22 11.68
N MET A 311 11.04 -19.15 10.96
CA MET A 311 9.91 -19.15 10.04
C MET A 311 10.36 -19.79 8.73
N THR A 312 10.14 -21.10 8.59
CA THR A 312 10.41 -21.83 7.35
C THR A 312 9.11 -22.26 6.68
N VAL A 313 8.99 -21.98 5.40
CA VAL A 313 7.91 -22.49 4.54
C VAL A 313 8.25 -23.94 4.16
N PRO A 314 7.31 -24.89 4.29
CA PRO A 314 7.50 -26.25 3.81
C PRO A 314 7.95 -26.26 2.34
N SER A 315 9.04 -26.95 2.07
CA SER A 315 9.67 -26.93 0.76
C SER A 315 10.34 -28.26 0.44
N GLN A 316 10.60 -28.46 -0.84
CA GLN A 316 11.26 -29.63 -1.38
C GLN A 316 12.30 -29.21 -2.42
N SER A 317 13.41 -29.94 -2.49
CA SER A 317 14.40 -29.76 -3.54
C SER A 317 13.98 -30.56 -4.77
N LYS A 318 13.87 -29.91 -5.93
CA LYS A 318 13.56 -30.57 -7.20
C LYS A 318 14.59 -30.25 -8.28
N THR A 319 15.00 -31.26 -9.03
CA THR A 319 15.93 -31.09 -10.15
C THR A 319 15.24 -30.52 -11.38
N VAL A 320 15.81 -29.46 -11.94
CA VAL A 320 15.33 -28.81 -13.15
C VAL A 320 15.83 -29.58 -14.38
N MET A 321 14.91 -30.07 -15.20
CA MET A 321 15.19 -30.90 -16.37
C MET A 321 15.23 -30.13 -17.68
N HIS A 322 14.89 -28.85 -17.67
CA HIS A 322 15.04 -27.88 -18.78
C HIS A 322 15.34 -26.50 -18.19
N ASN A 323 16.22 -25.70 -18.81
CA ASN A 323 16.51 -24.33 -18.35
C ASN A 323 15.21 -23.60 -17.96
N ALA A 324 15.14 -23.18 -16.70
CA ALA A 324 13.94 -22.67 -16.07
C ALA A 324 14.14 -21.21 -15.67
N PHE A 325 13.51 -20.30 -16.41
CA PHE A 325 13.46 -18.89 -16.05
C PHE A 325 12.46 -18.67 -14.91
N PHE A 326 12.67 -17.57 -14.17
CA PHE A 326 11.75 -17.11 -13.14
C PHE A 326 10.63 -16.25 -13.73
N TYR A 327 9.44 -16.41 -13.18
CA TYR A 327 8.25 -15.63 -13.53
C TYR A 327 7.66 -14.98 -12.27
N ASP A 328 6.91 -13.91 -12.44
CA ASP A 328 6.10 -13.33 -11.37
C ASP A 328 4.72 -14.01 -11.31
N LYS A 329 3.89 -13.59 -10.34
CA LYS A 329 2.53 -14.11 -10.13
C LYS A 329 1.58 -13.90 -11.33
N ASN A 330 1.91 -13.02 -12.27
CA ASN A 330 1.13 -12.74 -13.47
C ASN A 330 1.65 -13.53 -14.69
N GLY A 331 2.71 -14.32 -14.52
CA GLY A 331 3.35 -15.10 -15.59
C GLY A 331 4.28 -14.27 -16.46
N LYS A 332 4.68 -13.07 -16.03
CA LYS A 332 5.70 -12.27 -16.72
C LYS A 332 7.09 -12.69 -16.23
N ARG A 333 8.05 -12.80 -17.15
CA ARG A 333 9.41 -13.20 -16.83
C ARG A 333 10.10 -12.15 -15.95
N VAL A 334 10.75 -12.60 -14.88
CA VAL A 334 11.50 -11.77 -13.93
C VAL A 334 12.99 -11.87 -14.26
N GLY A 335 13.55 -10.78 -14.81
CA GLY A 335 14.98 -10.69 -15.11
C GLY A 335 15.51 -11.71 -16.12
N SER A 336 16.84 -11.85 -16.15
CA SER A 336 17.55 -12.79 -17.03
C SER A 336 17.87 -14.14 -16.38
N ASP A 337 17.85 -14.18 -15.04
CA ASP A 337 18.29 -15.33 -14.26
C ASP A 337 17.41 -16.56 -14.45
N LYS A 338 18.03 -17.72 -14.23
CA LYS A 338 17.41 -19.03 -14.44
C LYS A 338 18.10 -20.08 -13.61
N VAL A 339 17.36 -21.12 -13.27
CA VAL A 339 17.96 -22.39 -12.86
C VAL A 339 18.33 -23.16 -14.12
N THR A 340 19.63 -23.44 -14.27
CA THR A 340 20.13 -24.18 -15.43
C THR A 340 19.77 -25.65 -15.30
N ARG A 341 19.62 -26.30 -16.46
CA ARG A 341 19.32 -27.72 -16.55
C ARG A 341 20.29 -28.56 -15.70
N TYR A 342 19.74 -29.56 -15.02
CA TYR A 342 20.39 -30.51 -14.12
C TYR A 342 20.85 -29.95 -12.77
N ASN A 343 20.52 -28.70 -12.47
CA ASN A 343 20.63 -28.16 -11.12
C ASN A 343 19.28 -28.25 -10.40
N SER A 344 19.32 -28.22 -9.07
CA SER A 344 18.12 -28.25 -8.25
C SER A 344 17.67 -26.85 -7.87
N ALA A 345 16.37 -26.71 -7.66
CA ALA A 345 15.74 -25.56 -7.07
C ALA A 345 14.96 -26.01 -5.83
N THR A 346 15.04 -25.24 -4.75
CA THR A 346 14.15 -25.43 -3.60
C THR A 346 12.83 -24.73 -3.91
N VAL A 347 11.74 -25.48 -3.86
CA VAL A 347 10.41 -25.04 -4.29
C VAL A 347 9.35 -25.39 -3.26
N ALA A 348 8.20 -24.72 -3.34
CA ALA A 348 7.04 -25.04 -2.52
C ALA A 348 6.57 -26.50 -2.70
N MET A 349 5.86 -27.02 -1.72
CA MET A 349 5.32 -28.40 -1.77
C MET A 349 4.34 -28.60 -2.94
N ASN A 350 3.54 -27.57 -3.26
CA ASN A 350 2.48 -27.63 -4.26
C ASN A 350 2.69 -26.61 -5.38
N THR A 351 2.07 -26.87 -6.53
CA THR A 351 2.07 -25.92 -7.66
C THR A 351 0.87 -24.98 -7.63
N THR A 352 1.05 -23.77 -8.16
CA THR A 352 -0.01 -22.81 -8.45
C THR A 352 -0.22 -22.70 -9.96
N THR A 353 -1.46 -22.48 -10.40
CA THR A 353 -1.79 -22.26 -11.82
C THR A 353 -1.68 -20.79 -12.19
N ILE A 354 -0.84 -20.45 -13.17
CA ILE A 354 -0.68 -19.10 -13.72
C ILE A 354 -0.90 -19.19 -15.23
N ASN A 355 -1.89 -18.45 -15.77
CA ASN A 355 -2.25 -18.45 -17.20
C ASN A 355 -2.40 -19.88 -17.78
N GLY A 356 -3.10 -20.75 -17.06
CA GLY A 356 -3.39 -22.14 -17.49
C GLY A 356 -2.21 -23.11 -17.43
N LYS A 357 -1.07 -22.73 -16.83
CA LYS A 357 0.09 -23.61 -16.64
C LYS A 357 0.45 -23.72 -15.16
N ALA A 358 0.93 -24.88 -14.74
CA ALA A 358 1.38 -25.11 -13.37
C ALA A 358 2.79 -24.54 -13.15
N TYR A 359 2.99 -23.88 -12.01
CA TYR A 359 4.27 -23.35 -11.57
C TYR A 359 4.52 -23.71 -10.11
N TYR A 360 5.78 -23.94 -9.77
CA TYR A 360 6.24 -23.96 -8.40
C TYR A 360 6.72 -22.57 -7.98
N GLU A 361 6.36 -22.14 -6.78
CA GLU A 361 7.02 -20.99 -6.16
C GLU A 361 8.40 -21.39 -5.64
N VAL A 362 9.39 -20.53 -5.85
CA VAL A 362 10.77 -20.72 -5.40
C VAL A 362 10.89 -20.30 -3.94
N ILE A 363 11.51 -21.17 -3.15
CA ILE A 363 11.77 -20.95 -1.74
C ILE A 363 13.27 -20.76 -1.51
N GLU A 364 13.66 -19.61 -0.97
CA GLU A 364 15.05 -19.30 -0.63
C GLU A 364 15.11 -18.95 0.86
N ASN A 365 16.07 -19.54 1.58
CA ASN A 365 16.24 -19.34 3.03
C ASN A 365 14.95 -19.56 3.83
N GLY A 366 14.16 -20.56 3.44
CA GLY A 366 12.88 -20.88 4.07
C GLY A 366 11.75 -19.91 3.76
N LYS A 367 11.91 -18.97 2.81
CA LYS A 367 10.89 -17.96 2.48
C LYS A 367 10.44 -18.07 1.03
N ALA A 368 9.15 -17.87 0.82
CA ALA A 368 8.56 -17.68 -0.49
C ALA A 368 9.13 -16.41 -1.14
N THR A 369 9.65 -16.53 -2.36
CA THR A 369 10.34 -15.42 -3.03
C THR A 369 9.43 -14.59 -3.93
N GLY A 370 8.18 -15.02 -4.18
CA GLY A 370 7.33 -14.46 -5.22
C GLY A 370 7.81 -14.76 -6.65
N LYS A 371 8.88 -15.55 -6.82
CA LYS A 371 9.38 -16.04 -8.11
C LYS A 371 8.85 -17.44 -8.37
N PHE A 372 8.49 -17.71 -9.62
CA PHE A 372 7.86 -18.96 -10.04
C PHE A 372 8.66 -19.66 -11.12
N ILE A 373 8.76 -20.99 -11.05
CA ILE A 373 9.33 -21.87 -12.08
C ILE A 373 8.23 -22.71 -12.69
N ASN A 374 8.15 -22.75 -14.03
CA ASN A 374 7.18 -23.59 -14.72
C ASN A 374 7.40 -25.07 -14.40
N ALA A 375 6.37 -25.76 -13.90
CA ALA A 375 6.45 -27.15 -13.46
C ALA A 375 6.82 -28.10 -14.59
N ALA A 376 6.50 -27.78 -15.86
CA ALA A 376 6.90 -28.59 -17.01
C ALA A 376 8.42 -28.64 -17.24
N ASN A 377 9.18 -27.69 -16.67
CA ASN A 377 10.65 -27.73 -16.70
C ASN A 377 11.23 -28.64 -15.61
N ILE A 378 10.44 -29.02 -14.61
CA ILE A 378 10.85 -29.83 -13.46
C ILE A 378 10.23 -31.22 -13.57
N ASP A 379 8.91 -31.32 -13.47
CA ASP A 379 8.16 -32.59 -13.46
C ASP A 379 7.89 -33.10 -14.89
N GLY A 380 7.98 -32.21 -15.87
CA GLY A 380 7.72 -32.53 -17.27
C GLY A 380 6.24 -32.49 -17.64
N THR A 381 5.95 -32.86 -18.87
CA THR A 381 4.62 -32.96 -19.45
C THR A 381 4.46 -34.34 -20.07
N LYS A 382 3.46 -35.07 -19.62
CA LYS A 382 3.05 -36.35 -20.22
C LYS A 382 2.51 -36.12 -21.63
N ARG A 383 3.07 -36.82 -22.61
CA ARG A 383 2.65 -36.75 -24.02
C ARG A 383 2.58 -38.15 -24.62
N THR A 384 1.51 -38.44 -25.35
CA THR A 384 1.29 -39.73 -26.00
C THR A 384 1.87 -39.72 -27.41
N LEU A 385 2.62 -40.77 -27.78
CA LEU A 385 3.18 -40.90 -29.13
C LEU A 385 2.09 -41.24 -30.17
N LYS A 386 2.05 -40.49 -31.27
CA LYS A 386 1.22 -40.77 -32.46
C LYS A 386 1.90 -41.73 -33.45
N HIS A 387 3.21 -41.86 -33.38
CA HIS A 387 4.02 -42.73 -34.23
C HIS A 387 5.10 -43.45 -33.43
N ASN A 388 5.59 -44.58 -33.94
CA ASN A 388 6.80 -45.22 -33.40
C ASN A 388 7.98 -44.25 -33.46
N ALA A 389 8.77 -44.18 -32.39
CA ALA A 389 9.81 -43.17 -32.23
C ALA A 389 11.14 -43.78 -31.78
N TYR A 390 12.24 -43.28 -32.37
CA TYR A 390 13.58 -43.55 -31.87
C TYR A 390 14.00 -42.49 -30.85
N VAL A 391 14.89 -42.87 -29.92
CA VAL A 391 15.52 -41.94 -28.97
C VAL A 391 16.86 -41.44 -29.53
N TYR A 392 17.07 -40.13 -29.51
CA TYR A 392 18.21 -39.43 -30.09
C TYR A 392 19.13 -38.83 -29.03
N LYS A 393 20.44 -38.81 -29.32
CA LYS A 393 21.46 -38.06 -28.55
C LYS A 393 21.77 -36.71 -29.18
N SER A 394 21.62 -36.64 -30.51
CA SER A 394 21.84 -35.44 -31.34
C SER A 394 21.08 -35.58 -32.67
N SER A 395 21.17 -34.59 -33.57
CA SER A 395 20.55 -34.66 -34.91
C SER A 395 21.06 -35.81 -35.77
N LYS A 396 22.24 -36.36 -35.48
CA LYS A 396 22.91 -37.36 -36.32
C LYS A 396 23.02 -38.75 -35.65
N LYS A 397 22.78 -38.85 -34.34
CA LYS A 397 23.04 -40.08 -33.57
C LYS A 397 21.87 -40.45 -32.66
N ARG A 398 21.45 -41.72 -32.73
CA ARG A 398 20.51 -42.33 -31.77
C ARG A 398 21.18 -42.47 -30.40
N ALA A 399 20.44 -42.29 -29.32
CA ALA A 399 20.94 -42.47 -27.96
C ALA A 399 21.18 -43.95 -27.64
N ASN A 400 20.28 -44.81 -28.12
CA ASN A 400 20.31 -46.26 -27.95
C ASN A 400 19.54 -46.93 -29.11
N LYS A 401 19.37 -48.27 -29.04
CA LYS A 401 18.60 -49.05 -30.01
C LYS A 401 17.10 -49.14 -29.68
N VAL A 402 16.63 -48.47 -28.63
CA VAL A 402 15.23 -48.56 -28.17
C VAL A 402 14.30 -47.87 -29.16
N VAL A 403 13.16 -48.50 -29.41
CA VAL A 403 12.03 -47.95 -30.18
C VAL A 403 10.84 -47.81 -29.23
N LEU A 404 10.42 -46.57 -28.99
CA LEU A 404 9.18 -46.27 -28.28
C LEU A 404 8.01 -46.50 -29.24
N LYS A 405 6.98 -47.22 -28.80
CA LYS A 405 5.85 -47.59 -29.64
C LYS A 405 4.78 -46.49 -29.65
N LYS A 406 4.01 -46.43 -30.74
CA LYS A 406 2.80 -45.60 -30.82
C LYS A 406 1.88 -45.92 -29.63
N GLY A 407 1.26 -44.89 -29.05
CA GLY A 407 0.39 -44.99 -27.88
C GLY A 407 1.14 -44.95 -26.54
N THR A 408 2.46 -45.09 -26.51
CA THR A 408 3.24 -44.94 -25.27
C THR A 408 3.20 -43.48 -24.80
N GLU A 409 2.86 -43.27 -23.52
CA GLU A 409 3.01 -42.00 -22.83
C GLU A 409 4.48 -41.79 -22.46
N VAL A 410 5.02 -40.62 -22.79
CA VAL A 410 6.39 -40.23 -22.50
C VAL A 410 6.39 -38.87 -21.82
N VAL A 411 7.10 -38.77 -20.70
CA VAL A 411 7.32 -37.48 -20.02
C VAL A 411 8.36 -36.68 -20.79
N THR A 412 7.97 -35.48 -21.21
CA THR A 412 8.80 -34.50 -21.94
C THR A 412 9.10 -33.30 -21.07
N TYR A 413 10.34 -32.82 -21.05
CA TYR A 413 10.75 -31.72 -20.17
C TYR A 413 10.93 -30.41 -20.93
N GLY A 414 10.16 -29.40 -20.53
CA GLY A 414 10.19 -28.04 -21.07
C GLY A 414 9.82 -27.93 -22.55
N GLY A 415 10.33 -26.87 -23.19
CA GLY A 415 10.15 -26.64 -24.62
C GLY A 415 10.96 -27.61 -25.49
N ALA A 416 10.58 -27.73 -26.76
CA ALA A 416 11.36 -28.51 -27.72
C ALA A 416 12.66 -27.79 -28.09
N TYR A 417 13.74 -28.56 -28.28
CA TYR A 417 15.01 -28.09 -28.81
C TYR A 417 15.03 -28.21 -30.33
N THR A 418 15.40 -27.14 -31.02
CA THR A 418 15.76 -27.23 -32.43
C THR A 418 17.18 -27.77 -32.55
N PHE A 419 17.32 -28.97 -33.11
CA PHE A 419 18.64 -29.53 -33.39
C PHE A 419 19.21 -28.96 -34.70
N LYS A 420 20.51 -29.21 -34.96
CA LYS A 420 21.22 -28.73 -36.17
C LYS A 420 20.58 -29.12 -37.51
N ASN A 421 19.66 -30.09 -37.53
CA ASN A 421 18.90 -30.48 -38.72
C ASN A 421 17.58 -29.71 -38.89
N GLY A 422 17.35 -28.65 -38.11
CA GLY A 422 16.14 -27.83 -38.13
C GLY A 422 14.91 -28.49 -37.49
N LYS A 423 15.00 -29.75 -37.04
CA LYS A 423 13.88 -30.47 -36.44
C LYS A 423 13.82 -30.25 -34.93
N GLN A 424 12.62 -30.24 -34.40
CA GLN A 424 12.35 -30.06 -32.97
C GLN A 424 12.33 -31.39 -32.21
N TYR A 425 12.91 -31.41 -31.02
CA TYR A 425 13.01 -32.59 -30.17
C TYR A 425 12.76 -32.23 -28.70
N TYR A 426 11.93 -33.01 -28.02
CA TYR A 426 11.76 -32.91 -26.57
C TYR A 426 12.80 -33.75 -25.84
N LYS A 427 13.32 -33.26 -24.71
CA LYS A 427 14.06 -34.10 -23.76
C LYS A 427 13.08 -35.04 -23.09
N ILE A 428 13.48 -36.30 -22.93
CA ILE A 428 12.73 -37.32 -22.20
C ILE A 428 13.61 -37.91 -21.10
N GLY A 429 13.02 -38.59 -20.11
CA GLY A 429 13.74 -39.23 -19.01
C GLY A 429 14.26 -38.23 -17.95
N ASN A 430 14.02 -38.56 -16.68
CA ASN A 430 14.36 -37.77 -15.49
C ASN A 430 15.85 -37.88 -15.09
N ASN A 431 16.75 -37.85 -16.07
CA ASN A 431 18.19 -38.00 -15.85
C ASN A 431 19.03 -37.11 -16.78
N THR A 432 20.35 -37.07 -16.55
CA THR A 432 21.29 -36.23 -17.29
C THR A 432 21.62 -36.75 -18.69
N ASP A 433 21.16 -37.95 -19.04
CA ASP A 433 21.42 -38.55 -20.33
C ASP A 433 20.84 -37.70 -21.47
N LYS A 434 21.57 -37.68 -22.58
CA LYS A 434 21.13 -37.01 -23.81
C LYS A 434 20.13 -37.91 -24.52
N THR A 435 18.88 -37.86 -24.08
CA THR A 435 17.76 -38.66 -24.60
C THR A 435 16.63 -37.76 -25.08
N TYR A 436 16.39 -37.78 -26.39
CA TYR A 436 15.45 -36.87 -27.04
C TYR A 436 14.53 -37.59 -28.02
N VAL A 437 13.28 -37.17 -28.10
CA VAL A 437 12.29 -37.69 -29.06
C VAL A 437 11.80 -36.55 -29.94
N LYS A 438 11.65 -36.81 -31.24
CA LYS A 438 11.22 -35.80 -32.20
C LYS A 438 9.81 -35.31 -31.84
N ALA A 439 9.62 -33.99 -31.78
CA ALA A 439 8.37 -33.37 -31.36
C ALA A 439 7.17 -33.78 -32.24
N SER A 440 7.39 -33.96 -33.54
CA SER A 440 6.36 -34.39 -34.50
C SER A 440 5.85 -35.82 -34.30
N ASN A 441 6.45 -36.60 -33.39
CA ASN A 441 5.98 -37.95 -33.08
C ASN A 441 4.91 -37.97 -31.98
N PHE A 442 4.61 -36.83 -31.35
CA PHE A 442 3.62 -36.66 -30.29
C PHE A 442 2.31 -36.03 -30.78
#